data_AF-A0A8C5EEY2-F1
#
_entry.id   AF-A0A8C5EEY2-F1
#
_cell.length_a   1.000
_cell.length_b   1.000
_cell.length_c   1.000
_cell.angle_alpha   90.00
_cell.angle_beta   90.00
_cell.angle_gamma   90.00
#
_symmetry.space_group_name_H-M   'P 1'
#
loop_
_entity.id
_entity.type
_entity.pdbx_description
1 polymer ?
#
loop_
_entity_poly.entity_id
_entity_poly.type
_entity_poly.pdbx_seq_one_letter_code
_entity_poly.pdbx_strand_id
1 'polypeptide(L)'
;IEHLQYMTTGKNISIFQIEFFVRLLNKMSLSVKNKDTVRAFWAKVSPKAADIGAGALCRMLVVYPQTKTYFSHWKDLNPGSAPVMMHGAVIMEGVADAVAKIDNLTDGLDQLSQLHAFTLRVDPANFKVLSHNLMVVMANQFPNDFSPEVHVAMDKFLALVALALSEKYR
;
A
#
# COMPACT_ATOMS: atom_id res chain seq x y z
N ILE A 1 -19.49 -4.33 1.31
CA ILE A 1 -19.86 -5.34 0.28
C ILE A 1 -21.37 -5.32 0.10
N GLU A 2 -21.94 -4.14 -0.21
CA GLU A 2 -23.39 -3.98 -0.43
C GLU A 2 -23.71 -3.00 -1.58
N HIS A 3 -22.71 -2.61 -2.40
CA HIS A 3 -22.91 -1.64 -3.47
C HIS A 3 -22.59 -2.14 -4.88
N LEU A 4 -22.44 -3.44 -5.09
CA LEU A 4 -22.11 -4.02 -6.41
C LEU A 4 -23.30 -4.71 -7.13
N GLN A 5 -24.52 -4.60 -6.61
CA GLN A 5 -25.68 -5.34 -7.17
C GLN A 5 -26.45 -4.63 -8.29
N TYR A 6 -25.78 -3.76 -9.08
CA TYR A 6 -26.42 -3.00 -10.17
C TYR A 6 -25.91 -3.38 -11.55
N MET A 7 -25.77 -4.67 -11.88
CA MET A 7 -25.55 -5.07 -13.28
C MET A 7 -26.18 -6.44 -13.55
N THR A 8 -27.43 -6.47 -14.05
CA THR A 8 -28.01 -7.55 -14.90
C THR A 8 -29.47 -7.30 -15.35
N THR A 9 -29.98 -6.06 -15.38
CA THR A 9 -31.30 -5.81 -16.00
C THR A 9 -31.21 -4.66 -17.00
N GLY A 10 -31.65 -4.90 -18.24
CA GLY A 10 -31.56 -3.99 -19.38
C GLY A 10 -32.37 -2.70 -19.25
N LYS A 11 -32.02 -1.87 -18.27
CA LYS A 11 -32.55 -0.51 -18.09
C LYS A 11 -31.52 0.49 -18.62
N ASN A 12 -32.01 1.48 -19.37
CA ASN A 12 -31.23 2.61 -19.88
C ASN A 12 -30.40 3.23 -18.74
N ILE A 13 -29.07 3.11 -18.82
CA ILE A 13 -28.14 3.68 -17.84
C ILE A 13 -28.10 5.19 -18.09
N SER A 14 -28.36 5.99 -17.05
CA SER A 14 -28.29 7.45 -17.17
C SER A 14 -26.85 7.95 -17.31
N ILE A 15 -26.64 9.09 -17.97
CA ILE A 15 -25.32 9.73 -18.08
C ILE A 15 -24.70 10.02 -16.69
N PHE A 16 -25.53 10.27 -15.67
CA PHE A 16 -25.08 10.45 -14.30
C PHE A 16 -24.56 9.15 -13.66
N GLN A 17 -25.14 7.99 -13.98
CA GLN A 17 -24.62 6.70 -13.53
C GLN A 17 -23.32 6.33 -14.24
N ILE A 18 -23.18 6.66 -15.53
CA ILE A 18 -21.93 6.48 -16.27
C ILE A 18 -20.85 7.41 -15.70
N GLU A 19 -21.13 8.69 -15.49
CA GLU A 19 -20.21 9.65 -14.86
C GLU A 19 -19.81 9.22 -13.46
N PHE A 20 -20.76 8.73 -12.65
CA PHE A 20 -20.47 8.19 -11.33
C PHE A 20 -19.56 6.96 -11.41
N PHE A 21 -19.85 6.03 -12.32
CA PHE A 21 -19.05 4.82 -12.51
C PHE A 21 -17.66 5.13 -13.06
N VAL A 22 -17.54 6.03 -14.03
CA VAL A 22 -16.25 6.51 -14.56
C VAL A 22 -15.46 7.24 -13.47
N ARG A 23 -16.11 8.07 -12.64
CA ARG A 23 -15.46 8.70 -11.48
C ARG A 23 -15.04 7.68 -10.43
N LEU A 24 -15.80 6.61 -10.25
CA LEU A 24 -15.47 5.52 -9.34
C LEU A 24 -14.28 4.70 -9.88
N LEU A 25 -14.28 4.35 -11.17
CA LEU A 25 -13.16 3.69 -11.85
C LEU A 25 -11.88 4.55 -11.85
N ASN A 26 -12.01 5.86 -12.09
CA ASN A 26 -10.91 6.81 -12.02
C ASN A 26 -10.39 7.02 -10.59
N LYS A 27 -11.19 6.73 -9.55
CA LYS A 27 -10.71 6.67 -8.16
C LYS A 27 -9.92 5.41 -7.86
N MET A 28 -10.14 4.33 -8.62
CA MET A 28 -9.56 3.00 -8.42
C MET A 28 -8.30 2.77 -9.26
N SER A 29 -7.78 3.80 -9.94
CA SER A 29 -6.57 3.71 -10.75
C SER A 29 -5.71 4.97 -10.61
N LEU A 30 -4.40 4.83 -10.81
CA LEU A 30 -3.49 5.97 -10.83
C LEU A 30 -3.54 6.67 -12.19
N SER A 31 -3.68 7.99 -12.18
CA SER A 31 -3.42 8.81 -13.37
C SER A 31 -1.96 8.66 -13.82
N VAL A 32 -1.69 8.90 -15.10
CA VAL A 32 -0.33 8.89 -15.67
C VAL A 32 0.60 9.80 -14.85
N LYS A 33 0.15 11.03 -14.55
CA LYS A 33 0.89 11.97 -13.70
C LYS A 33 1.25 11.38 -12.34
N ASN A 34 0.33 10.68 -11.68
CA ASN A 34 0.61 10.08 -10.37
C ASN A 34 1.61 8.92 -10.50
N LYS A 35 1.50 8.08 -11.54
CA LYS A 35 2.46 7.00 -11.79
C LYS A 35 3.87 7.55 -11.98
N ASP A 36 4.01 8.59 -12.79
CA ASP A 36 5.30 9.24 -13.04
C ASP A 36 5.85 9.90 -11.77
N THR A 37 4.98 10.54 -10.98
CA THR A 37 5.35 11.11 -9.67
C THR A 37 5.87 10.04 -8.71
N VAL A 38 5.17 8.90 -8.61
CA VAL A 38 5.58 7.76 -7.78
C VAL A 38 6.92 7.20 -8.24
N ARG A 39 7.11 6.98 -9.54
CA ARG A 39 8.37 6.47 -10.10
C ARG A 39 9.54 7.43 -9.84
N ALA A 40 9.33 8.72 -10.06
CA ALA A 40 10.33 9.75 -9.84
C ALA A 40 10.74 9.86 -8.36
N PHE A 41 9.76 9.82 -7.45
CA PHE A 41 10.04 9.81 -6.01
C PHE A 41 10.69 8.50 -5.56
N TRP A 42 10.22 7.36 -6.08
CA TRP A 42 10.79 6.05 -5.79
C TRP A 42 12.27 5.96 -6.14
N ALA A 43 12.71 6.56 -7.26
CA ALA A 43 14.13 6.61 -7.63
C ALA A 43 15.02 7.29 -6.57
N LYS A 44 14.47 8.20 -5.76
CA LYS A 44 15.16 8.85 -4.63
C LYS A 44 15.09 8.01 -3.35
N VAL A 45 13.98 7.30 -3.16
CA VAL A 45 13.68 6.46 -2.00
C VAL A 45 14.45 5.14 -2.02
N SER A 46 14.59 4.51 -3.20
CA SER A 46 15.10 3.14 -3.34
C SER A 46 16.50 2.90 -2.76
N PRO A 47 17.47 3.84 -2.81
CA PRO A 47 18.76 3.64 -2.17
C PRO A 47 18.70 3.55 -0.64
N LYS A 48 17.62 4.04 -0.02
CA LYS A 48 17.37 4.01 1.44
C LYS A 48 16.19 3.10 1.81
N ALA A 49 15.74 2.25 0.89
CA ALA A 49 14.53 1.45 1.06
C ALA A 49 14.54 0.63 2.35
N ALA A 50 15.64 -0.06 2.66
CA ALA A 50 15.76 -0.87 3.87
C ALA A 50 15.57 -0.04 5.16
N ASP A 51 16.22 1.12 5.26
CA ASP A 51 16.12 2.01 6.42
C ASP A 51 14.71 2.59 6.58
N ILE A 52 14.06 2.92 5.46
CA ILE A 52 12.67 3.43 5.46
C ILE A 52 11.71 2.35 5.94
N GLY A 53 11.85 1.14 5.42
CA GLY A 53 11.01 -0.01 5.80
C GLY A 53 11.19 -0.37 7.26
N ALA A 54 12.44 -0.41 7.74
CA ALA A 54 12.74 -0.63 9.15
C ALA A 54 12.15 0.47 10.04
N GLY A 55 12.33 1.73 9.67
CA GLY A 55 11.74 2.87 10.38
C GLY A 55 10.21 2.81 10.43
N ALA A 56 9.57 2.42 9.34
CA ALA A 56 8.12 2.32 9.25
C ALA A 56 7.58 1.17 10.09
N LEU A 57 8.22 0.00 10.04
CA LEU A 57 7.85 -1.14 10.86
C LEU A 57 8.08 -0.87 12.35
N CYS A 58 9.21 -0.27 12.73
CA CYS A 58 9.46 0.18 14.10
C CYS A 58 8.34 1.09 14.61
N ARG A 59 7.99 2.12 13.82
CA ARG A 59 6.91 3.07 14.18
C ARG A 59 5.57 2.35 14.30
N MET A 60 5.24 1.45 13.37
CA MET A 60 4.00 0.70 13.40
C MET A 60 3.88 -0.12 14.70
N LEU A 61 4.92 -0.87 15.06
CA LEU A 61 4.90 -1.71 16.26
C LEU A 61 4.79 -0.89 17.56
N VAL A 62 5.35 0.32 17.60
CA VAL A 62 5.28 1.20 18.78
C VAL A 62 3.94 1.93 18.87
N VAL A 63 3.51 2.57 17.78
CA VAL A 63 2.33 3.45 17.74
C VAL A 63 1.03 2.65 17.65
N TYR A 64 1.07 1.48 17.01
CA TYR A 64 -0.07 0.60 16.81
C TYR A 64 0.23 -0.78 17.41
N PRO A 65 0.27 -0.91 18.74
CA PRO A 65 0.72 -2.13 19.43
C PRO A 65 -0.14 -3.36 19.11
N GLN A 66 -1.39 -3.19 18.67
CA GLN A 66 -2.22 -4.29 18.19
C GLN A 66 -1.61 -5.02 16.98
N THR A 67 -0.74 -4.38 16.21
CA THR A 67 -0.06 -5.00 15.06
C THR A 67 1.01 -6.01 15.48
N LYS A 68 1.46 -5.98 16.75
CA LYS A 68 2.46 -6.91 17.28
C LYS A 68 2.00 -8.37 17.25
N THR A 69 0.68 -8.63 17.23
CA THR A 69 0.13 -9.99 17.22
C THR A 69 0.60 -10.79 16.00
N TYR A 70 0.81 -10.14 14.85
CA TYR A 70 1.30 -10.78 13.62
C TYR A 70 2.79 -11.18 13.69
N PHE A 71 3.51 -10.63 14.66
CA PHE A 71 4.95 -10.82 14.83
C PHE A 71 5.31 -11.50 16.17
N SER A 72 4.34 -12.16 16.82
CA SER A 72 4.54 -12.80 18.13
C SER A 72 5.60 -13.91 18.15
N HIS A 73 5.96 -14.42 16.98
CA HIS A 73 7.02 -15.41 16.79
C HIS A 73 8.44 -14.82 16.86
N TRP A 74 8.59 -13.49 16.79
CA TRP A 74 9.88 -12.82 17.00
C TRP A 74 10.17 -12.64 18.49
N LYS A 75 11.40 -12.98 18.88
CA LYS A 75 11.86 -12.83 20.27
C LYS A 75 12.06 -11.38 20.69
N ASP A 76 12.29 -10.49 19.73
CA ASP A 76 12.57 -9.07 19.99
C ASP A 76 11.87 -8.17 18.96
N LEU A 77 10.90 -7.40 19.44
CA LEU A 77 10.09 -6.45 18.66
C LEU A 77 10.49 -5.00 18.95
N ASN A 78 11.59 -4.77 19.65
CA ASN A 78 12.03 -3.41 19.96
C ASN A 78 12.52 -2.69 18.70
N PRO A 79 12.40 -1.35 18.65
CA PRO A 79 12.97 -0.57 17.56
C PRO A 79 14.46 -0.87 17.35
N GLY A 80 14.85 -1.13 16.11
CA GLY A 80 16.23 -1.46 15.75
C GLY A 80 16.64 -2.93 15.98
N SER A 81 15.75 -3.80 16.44
CA SER A 81 16.06 -5.22 16.55
C SER A 81 16.32 -5.84 15.17
N ALA A 82 17.20 -6.84 15.11
CA ALA A 82 17.53 -7.54 13.87
C ALA A 82 16.30 -8.03 13.07
N PRO A 83 15.28 -8.69 13.66
CA PRO A 83 14.12 -9.13 12.89
C PRO A 83 13.30 -7.97 12.33
N VAL A 84 13.18 -6.86 13.07
CA VAL A 84 12.48 -5.66 12.59
C VAL A 84 13.23 -5.00 11.42
N MET A 85 14.56 -4.90 11.51
CA MET A 85 15.39 -4.35 10.44
C MET A 85 15.28 -5.20 9.17
N MET A 86 15.42 -6.53 9.31
CA MET A 86 15.35 -7.46 8.17
C MET A 86 13.97 -7.47 7.51
N HIS A 87 12.89 -7.54 8.30
CA HIS A 87 11.55 -7.57 7.73
C HIS A 87 11.13 -6.22 7.14
N GLY A 88 11.63 -5.10 7.70
CA GLY A 88 11.48 -3.79 7.10
C GLY A 88 12.02 -3.73 5.66
N ALA A 89 13.17 -4.35 5.40
CA ALA A 89 13.71 -4.47 4.04
C ALA A 89 12.78 -5.30 3.13
N VAL A 90 12.28 -6.45 3.61
CA VAL A 90 11.34 -7.31 2.87
C VAL A 90 10.04 -6.57 2.50
N ILE A 91 9.50 -5.75 3.41
CA ILE A 91 8.33 -4.91 3.11
C ILE A 91 8.63 -3.99 1.92
N MET A 92 9.83 -3.38 1.91
CA MET A 92 10.20 -2.43 0.87
C MET A 92 10.60 -3.09 -0.46
N GLU A 93 11.03 -4.35 -0.45
CA GLU A 93 11.08 -5.18 -1.67
C GLU A 93 9.68 -5.36 -2.27
N GLY A 94 8.67 -5.61 -1.44
CA GLY A 94 7.27 -5.64 -1.88
C GLY A 94 6.78 -4.31 -2.46
N VAL A 95 7.17 -3.19 -1.87
CA VAL A 95 6.88 -1.85 -2.42
C VAL A 95 7.61 -1.63 -3.75
N ALA A 96 8.87 -2.07 -3.87
CA ALA A 96 9.63 -1.99 -5.12
C ALA A 96 8.95 -2.75 -6.25
N ASP A 97 8.51 -3.98 -5.97
CA ASP A 97 7.75 -4.82 -6.91
C ASP A 97 6.42 -4.15 -7.31
N ALA A 98 5.71 -3.56 -6.36
CA ALA A 98 4.50 -2.78 -6.64
C ALA A 98 4.77 -1.56 -7.55
N VAL A 99 5.89 -0.84 -7.37
CA VAL A 99 6.27 0.27 -8.25
C VAL A 99 6.59 -0.24 -9.67
N ALA A 100 7.25 -1.39 -9.80
CA ALA A 100 7.51 -2.01 -11.10
C ALA A 100 6.22 -2.45 -11.81
N LYS A 101 5.21 -2.86 -11.04
CA LYS A 101 3.90 -3.34 -11.53
C LYS A 101 2.79 -2.29 -11.44
N ILE A 102 3.13 -1.02 -11.31
CA ILE A 102 2.19 0.09 -11.04
C ILE A 102 1.08 0.26 -12.10
N ASP A 103 1.25 -0.31 -13.30
CA ASP A 103 0.24 -0.31 -14.35
C ASP A 103 -0.86 -1.37 -14.15
N ASN A 104 -0.57 -2.45 -13.43
CA ASN A 104 -1.52 -3.51 -13.08
C ASN A 104 -1.18 -4.15 -11.73
N LEU A 105 -1.53 -3.46 -10.63
CA LEU A 105 -1.20 -3.88 -9.27
C LEU A 105 -1.94 -5.15 -8.85
N THR A 106 -3.21 -5.32 -9.23
CA THR A 106 -4.03 -6.48 -8.85
C THR A 106 -3.41 -7.77 -9.34
N ASP A 107 -3.13 -7.88 -10.63
CA ASP A 107 -2.52 -9.09 -11.19
C ASP A 107 -1.05 -9.21 -10.77
N GLY A 108 -0.34 -8.07 -10.72
CA GLY A 108 1.08 -8.04 -10.37
C GLY A 108 1.38 -8.52 -8.95
N LEU A 109 0.48 -8.26 -8.00
CA LEU A 109 0.64 -8.60 -6.59
C LEU A 109 -0.18 -9.83 -6.16
N ASP A 110 -0.74 -10.59 -7.12
CA ASP A 110 -1.63 -11.73 -6.87
C ASP A 110 -1.03 -12.74 -5.88
N GLN A 111 0.23 -13.15 -6.08
CA GLN A 111 0.92 -14.08 -5.18
C GLN A 111 1.12 -13.51 -3.78
N LEU A 112 1.44 -12.22 -3.67
CA LEU A 112 1.64 -11.55 -2.39
C LEU A 112 0.30 -11.38 -1.64
N SER A 113 -0.78 -11.15 -2.37
CA SER A 113 -2.16 -11.13 -1.88
C SER A 113 -2.55 -12.50 -1.31
N GLN A 114 -2.29 -13.59 -2.04
CA GLN A 114 -2.54 -14.96 -1.54
C GLN A 114 -1.73 -15.28 -0.28
N LEU A 115 -0.45 -14.88 -0.23
CA LEU A 115 0.39 -15.07 0.96
C LEU A 115 -0.24 -14.39 2.19
N HIS A 116 -0.65 -13.13 2.04
CA HIS A 116 -1.24 -12.37 3.13
C HIS A 116 -2.63 -12.91 3.54
N ALA A 117 -3.45 -13.33 2.57
CA ALA A 117 -4.79 -13.83 2.81
C ALA A 117 -4.82 -15.22 3.46
N PHE A 118 -4.08 -16.18 2.90
CA PHE A 118 -4.25 -17.60 3.25
C PHE A 118 -3.23 -18.09 4.29
N THR A 119 -2.00 -17.59 4.21
CA THR A 119 -0.89 -18.03 5.08
C THR A 119 -0.74 -17.11 6.29
N LEU A 120 -0.52 -15.81 6.07
CA LEU A 120 -0.25 -14.87 7.15
C LEU A 120 -1.54 -14.41 7.85
N ARG A 121 -2.67 -14.40 7.13
CA ARG A 121 -4.00 -14.02 7.61
C ARG A 121 -4.02 -12.65 8.29
N VAL A 122 -3.28 -11.69 7.73
CA VAL A 122 -3.21 -10.32 8.27
C VAL A 122 -4.53 -9.62 8.00
N ASP A 123 -5.22 -9.04 8.98
CA ASP A 123 -6.43 -8.27 8.68
C ASP A 123 -6.10 -7.10 7.73
N PRO A 124 -6.78 -6.99 6.56
CA PRO A 124 -6.55 -5.93 5.57
C PRO A 124 -6.55 -4.50 6.13
N ALA A 125 -7.24 -4.26 7.25
CA ALA A 125 -7.23 -2.97 7.93
C ALA A 125 -5.84 -2.55 8.42
N ASN A 126 -4.87 -3.45 8.51
CA ASN A 126 -3.49 -3.13 8.92
C ASN A 126 -2.61 -2.64 7.77
N PHE A 127 -2.98 -2.88 6.50
CA PHE A 127 -2.19 -2.36 5.37
C PHE A 127 -2.16 -0.83 5.36
N LYS A 128 -3.32 -0.17 5.58
CA LYS A 128 -3.37 1.29 5.72
C LYS A 128 -2.53 1.82 6.89
N VAL A 129 -2.38 1.04 7.96
CA VAL A 129 -1.55 1.41 9.12
C VAL A 129 -0.08 1.42 8.70
N LEU A 130 0.38 0.38 8.01
CA LEU A 130 1.73 0.34 7.46
C LEU A 130 1.96 1.45 6.43
N SER A 131 1.02 1.67 5.50
CA SER A 131 1.07 2.74 4.50
C SER A 131 1.27 4.11 5.15
N HIS A 132 0.53 4.41 6.21
CA HIS A 132 0.69 5.67 6.95
C HIS A 132 2.10 5.80 7.56
N ASN A 133 2.61 4.74 8.19
CA ASN A 133 3.96 4.79 8.79
C ASN A 133 5.07 4.91 7.73
N LEU A 134 4.89 4.32 6.54
CA LEU A 134 5.78 4.52 5.39
C LEU A 134 5.80 5.98 4.96
N MET A 135 4.61 6.60 4.81
CA MET A 135 4.49 8.01 4.45
C MET A 135 5.16 8.94 5.46
N VAL A 136 4.98 8.68 6.75
CA VAL A 136 5.64 9.44 7.83
C VAL A 136 7.17 9.37 7.72
N VAL A 137 7.72 8.17 7.48
CA VAL A 137 9.18 8.00 7.38
C VAL A 137 9.73 8.61 6.10
N MET A 138 9.05 8.44 4.96
CA MET A 138 9.43 9.08 3.70
C MET A 138 9.43 10.60 3.82
N ALA A 139 8.40 11.19 4.44
CA ALA A 139 8.32 12.63 4.69
C ALA A 139 9.48 13.13 5.57
N ASN A 140 9.81 12.38 6.62
CA ASN A 140 10.89 12.75 7.54
C ASN A 140 12.29 12.62 6.91
N GLN A 141 12.51 11.63 6.05
CA GLN A 141 13.82 11.40 5.42
C GLN A 141 14.04 12.25 4.16
N PHE A 142 12.98 12.66 3.49
CA PHE A 142 13.02 13.42 2.23
C PHE A 142 12.18 14.70 2.30
N PRO A 143 12.36 15.58 3.31
CA PRO A 143 11.46 16.72 3.52
C PRO A 143 11.41 17.71 2.34
N ASN A 144 12.50 17.81 1.57
CA ASN A 144 12.57 18.68 0.40
C ASN A 144 11.96 18.06 -0.87
N ASP A 145 11.85 16.73 -0.91
CA ASP A 145 11.32 15.99 -2.06
C ASP A 145 9.89 15.49 -1.84
N PHE A 146 9.42 15.47 -0.59
CA PHE A 146 8.08 15.02 -0.21
C PHE A 146 7.07 16.17 -0.29
N SER A 147 6.89 16.71 -1.49
CA SER A 147 5.93 17.78 -1.75
C SER A 147 4.47 17.32 -1.56
N PRO A 148 3.50 18.24 -1.48
CA PRO A 148 2.08 17.88 -1.45
C PRO A 148 1.64 16.99 -2.62
N GLU A 149 2.20 17.21 -3.82
CA GLU A 149 1.92 16.37 -5.00
C GLU A 149 2.47 14.95 -4.84
N VAL A 150 3.70 14.82 -4.33
CA VAL A 150 4.30 13.51 -4.03
C VAL A 150 3.50 12.80 -2.95
N HIS A 151 3.09 13.51 -1.90
CA HIS A 151 2.24 12.97 -0.85
C HIS A 151 0.95 12.38 -1.43
N VAL A 152 0.19 13.15 -2.20
CA VAL A 152 -1.07 12.67 -2.80
C VAL A 152 -0.85 11.49 -3.75
N ALA A 153 0.21 11.51 -4.54
CA ALA A 153 0.52 10.42 -5.47
C ALA A 153 0.89 9.12 -4.73
N MET A 154 1.75 9.21 -3.71
CA MET A 154 2.18 8.08 -2.89
C MET A 154 1.05 7.53 -2.02
N ASP A 155 0.20 8.38 -1.44
CA ASP A 155 -0.99 7.95 -0.67
C ASP A 155 -1.94 7.12 -1.53
N LYS A 156 -2.27 7.62 -2.73
CA LYS A 156 -3.10 6.89 -3.70
C LYS A 156 -2.45 5.58 -4.13
N PHE A 157 -1.14 5.58 -4.39
CA PHE A 157 -0.42 4.38 -4.77
C PHE A 157 -0.47 3.33 -3.66
N LEU A 158 -0.13 3.69 -2.42
CA LEU A 158 -0.15 2.77 -1.28
C LEU A 158 -1.57 2.28 -0.95
N ALA A 159 -2.60 3.11 -1.15
CA ALA A 159 -3.99 2.68 -1.02
C ALA A 159 -4.36 1.61 -2.05
N LEU A 160 -3.88 1.73 -3.30
CA LEU A 160 -4.11 0.73 -4.34
C LEU A 160 -3.27 -0.54 -4.14
N VAL A 161 -2.06 -0.42 -3.59
CA VAL A 161 -1.29 -1.59 -3.13
C VAL A 161 -2.04 -2.33 -2.03
N ALA A 162 -2.55 -1.61 -1.01
CA ALA A 162 -3.34 -2.21 0.05
C ALA A 162 -4.61 -2.89 -0.49
N LEU A 163 -5.28 -2.28 -1.48
CA LEU A 163 -6.42 -2.88 -2.16
C LEU A 163 -6.02 -4.17 -2.88
N ALA A 164 -4.97 -4.15 -3.70
CA ALA A 164 -4.48 -5.33 -4.42
C ALA A 164 -4.10 -6.48 -3.48
N LEU A 165 -3.46 -6.18 -2.35
CA LEU A 165 -3.15 -7.16 -1.31
C LEU A 165 -4.40 -7.72 -0.61
N SER A 166 -5.53 -7.02 -0.70
CA SER A 166 -6.79 -7.44 -0.08
C SER A 166 -7.68 -8.27 -1.01
N GLU A 167 -7.35 -8.37 -2.31
CA GLU A 167 -8.21 -9.00 -3.33
C GLU A 167 -8.52 -10.48 -3.06
N LYS A 168 -7.61 -11.23 -2.42
CA LYS A 168 -7.80 -12.67 -2.17
C LYS A 168 -8.42 -13.02 -0.82
N TYR A 169 -8.88 -12.03 -0.06
CA TYR A 169 -9.43 -12.25 1.28
C TYR A 169 -10.88 -12.78 1.27
N ARG A 170 -11.57 -12.72 0.13
CA ARG A 170 -13.00 -13.09 0.00
C ARG A 170 -13.31 -13.68 -1.36
#